data_AF-A0A5C4PE26-F1
#
_entry.id   AF-A0A5C4PE26-F1
#
_cell.length_a   1.000
_cell.length_b   1.000
_cell.length_c   1.000
_cell.angle_alpha   90.00
_cell.angle_beta   90.00
_cell.angle_gamma   90.00
#
_symmetry.space_group_name_H-M   'P 1'
#
loop_
_entity.id
_entity.type
_entity.pdbx_description
1 polymer ?
#
loop_
_entity_poly.entity_id
_entity_poly.type
_entity_poly.pdbx_seq_one_letter_code
_entity_poly.pdbx_strand_id
1 'polypeptide(L)'
;MASSSTLAPNDESGIVSALNGVVTKTDVIATAIRTGKHINVKLVRGGSAAGCEAAVTTKSAGGEPANAACGAPTVQQMISQVGGSQPGIPQVKLPEFTSVAANSAKWARRGGWLLVEINTSYLIAGDAGESGWVCLKNAPLVSAIYIPHPTAASAPGGKALPNAD
;
A
#
# COMPACT_ATOMS: atom_id res chain seq x y z
N MET A 1 -16.40 23.28 23.39
CA MET A 1 -16.30 22.03 22.59
C MET A 1 -15.37 22.31 21.43
N ALA A 2 -14.17 21.70 21.42
CA ALA A 2 -13.22 21.87 20.33
C ALA A 2 -13.60 20.91 19.20
N SER A 3 -14.07 21.44 18.06
CA SER A 3 -14.26 20.62 16.86
C SER A 3 -12.90 20.33 16.24
N SER A 4 -12.56 19.04 16.25
CA SER A 4 -11.40 18.46 15.60
C SER A 4 -11.46 18.73 14.09
N SER A 5 -10.37 19.26 13.53
CA SER A 5 -10.24 19.65 12.13
C SER A 5 -10.41 18.45 11.20
N THR A 6 -11.40 18.53 10.32
CA THR A 6 -11.68 17.63 9.20
C THR A 6 -10.48 17.57 8.24
N LEU A 7 -9.64 16.55 8.38
CA LEU A 7 -8.72 16.11 7.32
C LEU A 7 -9.46 15.27 6.27
N ALA A 8 -10.55 15.79 5.71
CA ALA A 8 -11.24 15.15 4.59
C ALA A 8 -11.31 16.15 3.44
N PRO A 9 -10.26 16.24 2.62
CA PRO A 9 -10.35 16.97 1.37
C PRO A 9 -11.48 16.37 0.52
N ASN A 10 -12.36 17.23 0.01
CA ASN A 10 -13.57 16.82 -0.73
C ASN A 10 -13.27 16.34 -2.16
N ASP A 11 -12.00 16.31 -2.57
CA ASP A 11 -11.55 15.93 -3.89
C ASP A 11 -10.25 15.10 -3.85
N GLU A 12 -10.00 14.37 -4.94
CA GLU A 12 -8.83 13.50 -5.12
C GLU A 12 -7.51 14.27 -4.92
N SER A 13 -7.43 15.53 -5.39
CA SER A 13 -6.20 16.32 -5.36
C SER A 13 -5.80 16.72 -3.94
N GLY A 14 -6.77 17.11 -3.12
CA GLY A 14 -6.56 17.45 -1.73
C GLY A 14 -6.15 16.24 -0.91
N ILE A 15 -6.72 15.06 -1.17
CA ILE A 15 -6.33 13.80 -0.50
C ILE A 15 -4.89 13.46 -0.86
N VAL A 16 -4.53 13.49 -2.13
CA VAL A 16 -3.14 13.25 -2.59
C VAL A 16 -2.17 14.26 -1.97
N SER A 17 -2.54 15.54 -1.87
CA SER A 17 -1.72 16.57 -1.23
C SER A 17 -1.51 16.29 0.26
N ALA A 18 -2.57 15.90 0.99
CA ALA A 18 -2.47 15.54 2.40
C ALA A 18 -1.58 14.30 2.60
N LEU A 19 -1.74 13.28 1.74
CA LEU A 19 -0.92 12.08 1.76
C LEU A 19 0.57 12.39 1.50
N ASN A 20 0.88 13.24 0.52
CA ASN A 20 2.25 13.69 0.26
C ASN A 20 2.90 14.37 1.46
N GLY A 21 2.11 15.01 2.34
CA GLY A 21 2.60 15.62 3.57
C GLY A 21 2.94 14.64 4.69
N VAL A 22 2.53 13.37 4.58
CA VAL A 22 2.68 12.37 5.66
C VAL A 22 3.45 11.11 5.26
N VAL A 23 3.51 10.75 3.98
CA VAL A 23 4.28 9.59 3.52
C VAL A 23 5.78 9.82 3.72
N THR A 24 6.49 8.76 4.08
CA THR A 24 7.94 8.79 4.27
C THR A 24 8.63 8.78 2.90
N LYS A 25 9.65 9.64 2.74
CA LYS A 25 10.38 9.76 1.49
C LYS A 25 11.19 8.50 1.15
N THR A 26 11.31 8.21 -0.14
CA THR A 26 12.00 7.02 -0.68
C THR A 26 13.45 6.89 -0.19
N ASP A 27 14.19 7.99 -0.13
CA ASP A 27 15.60 8.03 0.30
C ASP A 27 15.79 7.64 1.78
N VAL A 28 14.85 8.05 2.64
CA VAL A 28 14.81 7.66 4.06
C VAL A 28 14.57 6.15 4.20
N ILE A 29 13.59 5.62 3.46
CA ILE A 29 13.27 4.18 3.48
C ILE A 29 14.46 3.36 2.96
N ALA A 30 15.02 3.75 1.80
CA ALA A 30 16.16 3.09 1.20
C ALA A 30 17.39 3.10 2.13
N THR A 31 17.62 4.22 2.83
CA THR A 31 18.72 4.33 3.80
C THR A 31 18.51 3.40 5.00
N ALA A 32 17.30 3.33 5.56
CA ALA A 32 16.99 2.44 6.67
C ALA A 32 17.22 0.97 6.30
N ILE A 33 16.74 0.53 5.13
CA ILE A 33 16.94 -0.83 4.62
C ILE A 33 18.43 -1.11 4.38
N ARG A 34 19.13 -0.23 3.66
CA ARG A 34 20.55 -0.40 3.32
C ARG A 34 21.45 -0.48 4.55
N THR A 35 21.12 0.23 5.63
CA THR A 35 21.93 0.28 6.86
C THR A 35 21.51 -0.77 7.90
N GLY A 36 20.43 -1.52 7.66
CA GLY A 36 19.82 -2.42 8.64
C GLY A 36 19.22 -1.71 9.86
N LYS A 37 19.19 -0.38 9.88
CA LYS A 37 18.59 0.44 10.94
C LYS A 37 17.10 0.61 10.66
N HIS A 38 16.36 -0.48 10.84
CA HIS A 38 14.97 -0.51 10.47
C HIS A 38 14.12 0.43 11.33
N ILE A 39 13.28 1.22 10.66
CA ILE A 39 12.34 2.18 11.25
C ILE A 39 10.92 1.89 10.79
N ASN A 40 9.93 2.45 11.48
CA ASN A 40 8.55 2.51 11.00
C ASN A 40 8.41 3.64 9.99
N VAL A 41 7.72 3.39 8.88
CA VAL A 41 7.53 4.34 7.79
C VAL A 41 6.09 4.38 7.37
N LYS A 42 5.66 5.55 6.87
CA LYS A 42 4.32 5.77 6.35
C LYS A 42 4.31 5.64 4.84
N LEU A 43 3.46 4.77 4.32
CA LEU A 43 3.34 4.49 2.89
C LEU A 43 1.87 4.40 2.50
N VAL A 44 1.56 4.60 1.22
CA VAL A 44 0.17 4.58 0.75
C VAL A 44 0.00 3.67 -0.46
N ARG A 45 -1.16 3.03 -0.57
CA ARG A 45 -1.62 2.39 -1.80
C ARG A 45 -3.07 2.73 -2.09
N GLY A 46 -3.49 2.60 -3.34
CA GLY A 46 -4.91 2.61 -3.70
C GLY A 46 -5.44 1.17 -3.78
N GLY A 47 -6.73 0.97 -3.53
CA GLY A 47 -7.33 -0.36 -3.56
C GLY A 47 -8.85 -0.37 -3.54
N SER A 48 -9.41 -1.58 -3.54
CA SER A 48 -10.84 -1.80 -3.27
C SER A 48 -11.16 -1.44 -1.82
N ALA A 49 -12.42 -1.05 -1.55
CA ALA A 49 -12.88 -0.78 -0.18
C ALA A 49 -12.69 -2.02 0.71
N ALA A 50 -13.13 -3.19 0.22
CA ALA A 50 -13.00 -4.46 0.93
C ALA A 50 -11.53 -4.82 1.25
N GLY A 51 -10.61 -4.62 0.30
CA GLY A 51 -9.18 -4.88 0.52
C GLY A 51 -8.56 -3.93 1.55
N CYS A 52 -8.95 -2.65 1.53
CA CYS A 52 -8.49 -1.67 2.52
C CYS A 52 -9.04 -1.98 3.91
N GLU A 53 -10.33 -2.30 4.01
CA GLU A 53 -11.00 -2.67 5.27
C GLU A 53 -10.45 -3.97 5.85
N ALA A 54 -10.14 -4.96 5.00
CA ALA A 54 -9.49 -6.20 5.42
C ALA A 54 -8.14 -5.91 6.07
N ALA A 55 -7.28 -5.13 5.41
CA ALA A 55 -5.96 -4.75 5.95
C ALA A 55 -6.06 -4.02 7.30
N VAL A 56 -7.04 -3.11 7.45
CA VAL A 56 -7.32 -2.41 8.71
C VAL A 56 -7.75 -3.41 9.80
N THR A 57 -8.64 -4.34 9.46
CA THR A 57 -9.20 -5.32 10.41
C THR A 57 -8.15 -6.32 10.88
N THR A 58 -7.34 -6.85 9.96
CA THR A 58 -6.32 -7.86 10.27
C THR A 58 -5.00 -7.26 10.76
N LYS A 59 -4.86 -5.93 10.67
CA LYS A 59 -3.61 -5.21 10.95
C LYS A 59 -2.43 -5.76 10.15
N SER A 60 -2.68 -6.07 8.88
CA SER A 60 -1.67 -6.62 7.98
C SER A 60 -1.78 -6.03 6.57
N ALA A 61 -0.66 -6.06 5.83
CA ALA A 61 -0.55 -5.37 4.55
C ALA A 61 -1.50 -5.86 3.45
N GLY A 62 -1.93 -7.14 3.50
CA GLY A 62 -2.73 -7.79 2.48
C GLY A 62 -4.05 -8.39 2.97
N GLY A 63 -4.43 -8.19 4.23
CA GLY A 63 -5.68 -8.75 4.77
C GLY A 63 -5.57 -10.20 5.25
N GLU A 64 -4.37 -10.78 5.33
CA GLU A 64 -4.12 -12.08 5.94
C GLU A 64 -3.82 -11.95 7.45
N PRO A 65 -3.90 -13.01 8.27
CA PRO A 65 -3.49 -12.93 9.68
C PRO A 65 -2.06 -12.40 9.83
N ALA A 66 -1.88 -11.34 10.63
CA ALA A 66 -0.58 -10.69 10.80
C ALA A 66 0.46 -11.65 11.40
N ASN A 67 1.68 -11.65 10.85
CA ASN A 67 2.78 -12.50 11.28
C ASN A 67 4.05 -11.69 11.51
N ALA A 68 4.41 -11.45 12.77
CA ALA A 68 5.63 -10.71 13.11
C ALA A 68 6.94 -11.39 12.63
N ALA A 69 6.91 -12.70 12.36
CA ALA A 69 8.06 -13.46 11.88
C ALA A 69 8.17 -13.50 10.34
N CYS A 70 7.21 -12.98 9.58
CA CYS A 70 7.36 -12.89 8.13
C CYS A 70 8.34 -11.75 7.82
N GLY A 71 9.51 -12.04 7.25
CA GLY A 71 10.46 -10.99 6.85
C GLY A 71 9.96 -10.19 5.64
N ALA A 72 10.87 -9.48 4.99
CA ALA A 72 10.62 -8.95 3.65
C ALA A 72 10.44 -10.09 2.63
N PRO A 73 9.72 -9.86 1.51
CA PRO A 73 9.67 -10.80 0.39
C PRO A 73 11.06 -11.13 -0.13
N THR A 74 11.25 -12.34 -0.65
CA THR A 74 12.48 -12.70 -1.34
C THR A 74 12.60 -11.94 -2.67
N VAL A 75 13.82 -11.80 -3.18
CA VAL A 75 14.05 -11.22 -4.52
C VAL A 75 13.26 -11.97 -5.60
N GLN A 76 13.13 -13.29 -5.49
CA GLN A 76 12.32 -14.09 -6.42
C GLN A 76 10.82 -13.74 -6.34
N GLN A 77 10.28 -13.53 -5.14
CA GLN A 77 8.88 -13.11 -4.96
C GLN A 77 8.64 -11.69 -5.49
N MET A 78 9.61 -10.80 -5.35
CA MET A 78 9.52 -9.46 -5.94
C MET A 78 9.58 -9.50 -7.47
N ILE A 79 10.50 -10.29 -8.05
CA ILE A 79 10.62 -10.44 -9.51
C ILE A 79 9.36 -11.06 -10.12
N SER A 80 8.74 -12.04 -9.47
CA SER A 80 7.49 -12.64 -9.98
C SER A 80 6.30 -11.66 -9.98
N GLN A 81 6.39 -10.59 -9.17
CA GLN A 81 5.44 -9.48 -9.14
C GLN A 81 5.74 -8.41 -10.20
N VAL A 82 6.97 -7.91 -10.30
CA VAL A 82 7.34 -6.79 -11.21
C VAL A 82 7.56 -7.25 -12.66
N GLY A 83 8.07 -8.47 -12.85
CA GLY A 83 8.57 -8.95 -14.14
C GLY A 83 7.50 -9.38 -15.15
N GLY A 84 6.23 -9.48 -14.74
CA GLY A 84 5.16 -10.01 -15.58
C GLY A 84 5.34 -11.51 -15.87
N SER A 85 4.26 -12.26 -15.71
CA SER A 85 3.95 -13.58 -16.30
C SER A 85 5.12 -14.34 -16.95
N GLN A 86 6.05 -14.89 -16.17
CA GLN A 86 6.86 -15.99 -16.69
C GLN A 86 5.91 -17.18 -16.93
N PRO A 87 5.83 -17.71 -18.16
CA PRO A 87 4.94 -18.83 -18.46
C PRO A 87 5.21 -20.01 -17.52
N GLY A 88 4.19 -20.44 -16.78
CA GLY A 88 4.29 -21.58 -15.84
C GLY A 88 4.63 -21.22 -14.39
N ILE A 89 4.87 -19.95 -14.04
CA ILE A 89 5.05 -19.52 -12.64
C ILE A 89 3.76 -18.88 -12.13
N PRO A 90 3.10 -19.44 -11.08
CA PRO A 90 1.96 -18.80 -10.44
C PRO A 90 2.33 -17.40 -9.94
N GLN A 91 1.60 -16.37 -10.38
CA GLN A 91 1.78 -15.02 -9.87
C GLN A 91 1.20 -14.93 -8.46
N VAL A 92 2.07 -14.81 -7.46
CA VAL A 92 1.65 -14.41 -6.12
C VAL A 92 1.72 -12.89 -6.08
N LYS A 93 0.57 -12.25 -6.21
CA LYS A 93 0.47 -10.80 -6.13
C LYS A 93 0.61 -10.37 -4.67
N LEU A 94 1.68 -9.66 -4.35
CA LEU A 94 1.91 -9.14 -3.01
C LEU A 94 1.48 -7.66 -2.93
N PRO A 95 1.14 -7.17 -1.72
CA PRO A 95 0.91 -5.76 -1.48
C PRO A 95 2.10 -4.90 -1.92
N GLU A 96 1.81 -3.85 -2.67
CA GLU A 96 2.76 -2.81 -3.03
C GLU A 96 2.22 -1.45 -2.58
N PHE A 97 3.07 -0.69 -1.92
CA PHE A 97 2.81 0.67 -1.46
C PHE A 97 3.81 1.62 -2.09
N THR A 98 3.49 2.91 -2.09
CA THR A 98 4.36 3.95 -2.65
C THR A 98 4.59 5.05 -1.63
N SER A 99 5.78 5.65 -1.70
CA SER A 99 6.15 6.90 -1.03
C SER A 99 5.72 8.14 -1.83
N VAL A 100 5.09 7.97 -2.99
CA VAL A 100 4.62 9.03 -3.89
C VAL A 100 3.10 8.90 -4.04
N ALA A 101 2.33 9.69 -3.28
CA ALA A 101 0.89 9.48 -3.18
C ALA A 101 0.16 9.60 -4.53
N ALA A 102 0.67 10.43 -5.45
CA ALA A 102 0.11 10.57 -6.80
C ALA A 102 0.06 9.23 -7.57
N ASN A 103 1.04 8.34 -7.37
CA ASN A 103 1.09 7.04 -8.05
C ASN A 103 -0.03 6.09 -7.59
N SER A 104 -0.57 6.32 -6.38
CA SER A 104 -1.65 5.52 -5.81
C SER A 104 -3.06 5.94 -6.29
N ALA A 105 -3.21 7.16 -6.82
CA ALA A 105 -4.52 7.75 -7.13
C ALA A 105 -5.31 6.94 -8.16
N LYS A 106 -4.65 6.46 -9.24
CA LYS A 106 -5.30 5.64 -10.27
C LYS A 106 -5.96 4.39 -9.70
N TRP A 107 -5.34 3.78 -8.68
CA TRP A 107 -5.83 2.58 -8.02
C TRP A 107 -6.90 2.89 -6.97
N ALA A 108 -6.81 4.05 -6.32
CA ALA A 108 -7.72 4.46 -5.27
C ALA A 108 -9.15 4.73 -5.77
N ARG A 109 -9.32 5.05 -7.05
CA ARG A 109 -10.64 5.18 -7.71
C ARG A 109 -11.52 3.92 -7.61
N ARG A 110 -10.95 2.78 -7.19
CA ARG A 110 -11.64 1.49 -6.96
C ARG A 110 -12.31 1.37 -5.59
N GLY A 111 -12.05 2.28 -4.67
CA GLY A 111 -12.63 2.24 -3.33
C GLY A 111 -12.02 3.28 -2.40
N GLY A 112 -10.70 3.36 -2.38
CA GLY A 112 -10.00 4.45 -1.71
C GLY A 112 -8.51 4.19 -1.53
N TRP A 113 -7.92 4.93 -0.61
CA TRP A 113 -6.53 4.80 -0.21
C TRP A 113 -6.41 4.02 1.09
N LEU A 114 -5.34 3.25 1.19
CA LEU A 114 -4.86 2.65 2.43
C LEU A 114 -3.53 3.32 2.77
N LEU A 115 -3.54 4.18 3.78
CA LEU A 115 -2.34 4.72 4.41
C LEU A 115 -1.92 3.78 5.53
N VAL A 116 -0.67 3.32 5.49
CA VAL A 116 -0.14 2.37 6.49
C VAL A 116 1.08 2.93 7.17
N GLU A 117 1.31 2.50 8.40
CA GLU A 117 2.61 2.54 9.05
C GLU A 117 3.14 1.11 9.17
N ILE A 118 4.33 0.87 8.63
CA ILE A 118 4.96 -0.46 8.55
C ILE A 118 6.45 -0.37 8.85
N ASN A 119 7.02 -1.40 9.47
CA ASN A 119 8.46 -1.44 9.69
C ASN A 119 9.21 -1.81 8.40
N THR A 120 10.30 -1.08 8.12
CA THR A 120 11.14 -1.32 6.93
C THR A 120 11.76 -2.72 6.86
N SER A 121 11.78 -3.49 7.95
CA SER A 121 12.22 -4.90 7.94
C SER A 121 11.32 -5.81 7.08
N TYR A 122 10.11 -5.35 6.76
CA TYR A 122 9.12 -6.09 5.96
C TYR A 122 9.11 -5.68 4.48
N LEU A 123 9.94 -4.71 4.09
CA LEU A 123 9.89 -4.09 2.77
C LEU A 123 11.06 -4.54 1.89
N ILE A 124 10.77 -4.74 0.61
CA ILE A 124 11.75 -4.77 -0.48
C ILE A 124 11.37 -3.73 -1.53
N ALA A 125 12.37 -3.16 -2.23
CA ALA A 125 12.11 -2.25 -3.33
C ALA A 125 11.31 -2.96 -4.44
N GLY A 126 10.22 -2.35 -4.87
CA GLY A 126 9.35 -2.81 -5.96
C GLY A 126 9.65 -2.06 -7.26
N ASP A 127 8.58 -1.60 -7.93
CA ASP A 127 8.73 -0.83 -9.17
C ASP A 127 9.41 0.53 -8.91
N ALA A 128 10.61 0.69 -9.46
CA ALA A 128 11.39 1.93 -9.36
C ALA A 128 10.66 3.12 -10.01
N GLY A 129 9.87 2.90 -11.06
CA GLY A 129 9.08 3.93 -11.72
C GLY A 129 7.93 4.47 -10.85
N GLU A 130 7.39 3.63 -9.96
CA GLU A 130 6.31 4.00 -9.04
C GLU A 130 6.79 4.35 -7.62
N SER A 131 8.11 4.33 -7.37
CA SER A 131 8.68 4.38 -6.01
C SER A 131 8.02 3.34 -5.09
N GLY A 132 7.87 2.14 -5.63
CA GLY A 132 7.16 1.02 -5.02
C GLY A 132 7.95 0.31 -3.93
N TRP A 133 7.22 -0.16 -2.92
CA TRP A 133 7.72 -0.95 -1.80
C TRP A 133 6.79 -2.14 -1.59
N VAL A 134 7.33 -3.34 -1.73
CA VAL A 134 6.59 -4.60 -1.68
C VAL A 134 6.78 -5.25 -0.31
N CYS A 135 5.73 -5.85 0.23
CA CYS A 135 5.78 -6.67 1.45
C CYS A 135 4.89 -7.90 1.33
N LEU A 136 5.05 -8.87 2.24
CA LEU A 136 4.17 -10.03 2.28
C LEU A 136 2.75 -9.65 2.72
N LYS A 137 1.73 -10.44 2.33
CA LYS A 137 0.32 -10.19 2.67
C LYS A 137 0.06 -10.20 4.18
N ASN A 138 0.81 -11.00 4.93
CA ASN A 138 0.74 -11.12 6.38
C ASN A 138 1.71 -10.18 7.13
N ALA A 139 2.42 -9.28 6.42
CA ALA A 139 3.31 -8.31 7.07
C ALA A 139 2.52 -7.43 8.05
N PRO A 140 2.92 -7.38 9.33
CA PRO A 140 2.16 -6.66 10.34
C PRO A 140 2.27 -5.14 10.12
N LEU A 141 1.15 -4.46 10.29
CA LEU A 141 1.08 -3.01 10.26
C LEU A 141 1.08 -2.47 11.69
N VAL A 142 1.85 -1.40 11.91
CA VAL A 142 1.81 -0.63 13.16
C VAL A 142 0.48 0.12 13.23
N SER A 143 0.06 0.71 12.11
CA SER A 143 -1.25 1.31 11.95
C SER A 143 -1.70 1.24 10.49
N ALA A 144 -3.01 1.32 10.27
CA ALA A 144 -3.63 1.34 8.96
C ALA A 144 -4.87 2.25 8.99
N ILE A 145 -4.99 3.12 7.99
CA ILE A 145 -6.10 4.05 7.84
C ILE A 145 -6.65 3.87 6.43
N TYR A 146 -7.94 3.51 6.34
CA TYR A 146 -8.69 3.55 5.10
C TYR A 146 -9.27 4.95 4.88
N ILE A 147 -9.04 5.51 3.70
CA ILE A 147 -9.55 6.82 3.26
C ILE A 147 -10.42 6.55 2.03
N PRO A 148 -11.76 6.57 2.15
CA PRO A 148 -12.66 6.34 1.02
C PRO A 148 -12.43 7.35 -0.11
N HIS A 149 -12.57 6.89 -1.36
CA HIS A 149 -12.50 7.78 -2.51
C HIS A 149 -13.78 8.65 -2.60
N PRO A 150 -13.69 9.98 -2.78
CA PRO A 150 -14.85 10.89 -2.71
C PRO A 150 -15.91 10.61 -3.79
N THR A 151 -15.48 10.06 -4.94
CA THR A 151 -16.35 9.65 -6.05
C THR A 151 -16.06 8.22 -6.47
N ALA A 152 -15.82 7.31 -5.52
CA ALA A 152 -15.56 5.90 -5.82
C ALA A 152 -16.54 5.41 -6.89
N ALA A 153 -16.05 4.87 -8.00
CA ALA A 153 -16.95 4.35 -9.02
C ALA A 153 -17.75 3.21 -8.39
N SER A 154 -19.07 3.38 -8.26
CA SER A 154 -19.97 2.27 -7.92
C SER A 154 -19.81 1.23 -9.02
N ALA A 155 -18.99 0.20 -8.81
CA ALA A 155 -18.79 -0.82 -9.83
C ALA A 155 -20.11 -1.58 -10.03
N PRO A 156 -20.82 -1.43 -11.17
CA PRO A 156 -22.02 -2.20 -11.44
C PRO A 156 -21.56 -3.55 -12.00
N GLY A 157 -21.52 -4.60 -11.18
CA GLY A 157 -21.50 -6.01 -11.60
C GLY A 157 -20.56 -6.42 -12.75
N GLY A 158 -19.44 -5.72 -12.97
CA GLY A 158 -18.60 -5.86 -14.16
C GLY A 158 -17.29 -6.56 -13.85
N LYS A 159 -16.98 -7.60 -14.64
CA LYS A 159 -15.75 -8.42 -14.63
C LYS A 159 -14.57 -7.78 -13.89
N ALA A 160 -14.01 -8.53 -12.94
CA ALA A 160 -12.72 -8.25 -12.32
C ALA A 160 -11.73 -7.88 -13.42
N LEU A 161 -11.30 -6.61 -13.43
CA LEU A 161 -10.16 -6.22 -14.22
C LEU A 161 -8.98 -7.06 -13.70
N PRO A 162 -8.17 -7.67 -14.59
CA PRO A 162 -6.90 -8.21 -14.14
C PRO A 162 -6.18 -7.09 -13.38
N ASN A 163 -5.65 -7.42 -12.20
CA ASN A 163 -5.05 -6.50 -11.22
C ASN A 163 -5.96 -6.01 -10.07
N ALA A 164 -7.16 -6.56 -9.86
CA ALA A 164 -7.95 -6.31 -8.64
C ALA A 164 -7.51 -7.26 -7.50
N ASP A 165 -6.91 -6.69 -6.45
CA ASP A 165 -6.38 -7.31 -5.22
C ASP A 165 -5.26 -8.35 -5.40
#